data_AF-A0A0F4GSF3-F1
#
_entry.id   AF-A0A0F4GSF3-F1
#
_cell.length_a   1.000
_cell.length_b   1.000
_cell.length_c   1.000
_cell.angle_alpha   90.00
_cell.angle_beta   90.00
_cell.angle_gamma   90.00
#
_symmetry.space_group_name_H-M   'P 1'
#
loop_
_entity.id
_entity.type
_entity.pdbx_description
1 polymer ?
#
loop_
_entity_poly.entity_id
_entity_poly.type
_entity_poly.pdbx_seq_one_letter_code
_entity_poly.pdbx_strand_id
1 'polypeptide(L)'
;MSAPIQHQKKLGFELPAEIRNQIMEYVFADFDDERRLNRYNSRCIDENHSASRSLQPLLVCKQMYHDGRLLAFNRSTFLVSNLFFHVPDRLSILCEKQTQAIGSIAFLADARHFRKLVRWGAHPFGLSPLNLTTLTIILHRSSFWHYLFDYTSDLVKLLRNLTSVKRLVFIRNGARVKGSFKTWYNRLVGLLLKVDHYERYERAIPNLETTWWAWSYDEAGESFCLEARPSKPLVSEEEYLTGILPLMEELRVSIESEEWNPDPRARNGA
;
A
#
# COMPACT_ATOMS: atom_id res chain seq x y z
N MET A 1 24.69 -30.72 -52.79
CA MET A 1 23.87 -31.21 -51.66
C MET A 1 24.42 -30.57 -50.39
N SER A 2 23.82 -29.45 -49.99
CA SER A 2 24.25 -28.65 -48.84
C SER A 2 23.32 -29.00 -47.68
N ALA A 3 23.86 -29.56 -46.61
CA ALA A 3 23.08 -29.83 -45.41
C ALA A 3 22.57 -28.49 -44.82
N PRO A 4 21.30 -28.39 -44.40
CA PRO A 4 20.83 -27.20 -43.73
C PRO A 4 21.44 -27.15 -42.33
N ILE A 5 22.15 -26.06 -42.04
CA ILE A 5 22.60 -25.74 -40.69
C ILE A 5 21.35 -25.53 -39.84
N GLN A 6 20.97 -26.54 -39.07
CA GLN A 6 20.02 -26.39 -37.97
C GLN A 6 20.71 -25.55 -36.89
N HIS A 7 20.53 -24.23 -36.93
CA HIS A 7 20.75 -23.41 -35.75
C HIS A 7 19.71 -23.81 -34.70
N GLN A 8 20.07 -24.79 -33.88
CA GLN A 8 19.34 -25.13 -32.66
C GLN A 8 19.31 -23.88 -31.77
N LYS A 9 18.18 -23.19 -31.75
CA LYS A 9 17.79 -22.25 -30.69
C LYS A 9 17.53 -23.04 -29.39
N LYS A 10 18.56 -23.68 -28.82
CA LYS A 10 18.47 -24.48 -27.59
C LYS A 10 19.23 -23.91 -26.40
N LEU A 11 20.02 -22.85 -26.58
CA LEU A 11 20.97 -22.39 -25.55
C LEU A 11 20.36 -22.02 -24.20
N GLY A 12 19.10 -21.56 -24.13
CA GLY A 12 18.49 -21.13 -22.87
C GLY A 12 17.84 -22.23 -22.03
N PHE A 13 17.50 -23.38 -22.62
CA PHE A 13 16.65 -24.40 -21.98
C PHE A 13 17.43 -25.51 -21.26
N GLU A 14 18.74 -25.62 -21.51
CA GLU A 14 19.60 -26.68 -20.94
C GLU A 14 20.37 -26.21 -19.69
N LEU A 15 20.22 -24.94 -19.30
CA LEU A 15 20.85 -24.40 -18.10
C LEU A 15 20.26 -25.05 -16.83
N PRO A 16 21.05 -25.32 -15.78
CA PRO A 16 20.54 -25.73 -14.47
C PRO A 16 19.53 -24.73 -13.90
N ALA A 17 18.59 -25.22 -13.08
CA ALA A 17 17.51 -24.39 -12.55
C ALA A 17 18.03 -23.21 -11.72
N GLU A 18 19.16 -23.39 -11.04
CA GLU A 18 19.85 -22.38 -10.25
C GLU A 18 20.29 -21.21 -11.12
N ILE A 19 20.91 -21.50 -12.27
CA ILE A 19 21.36 -20.48 -13.22
C ILE A 19 20.17 -19.78 -13.86
N ARG A 20 19.10 -20.53 -14.19
CA ARG A 20 17.87 -19.92 -14.73
C ARG A 20 17.24 -18.97 -13.71
N ASN A 21 17.19 -19.34 -12.44
CA ASN A 21 16.66 -18.48 -11.38
C ASN A 21 17.52 -17.22 -11.19
N GLN A 22 18.84 -17.31 -11.21
CA GLN A 22 19.73 -16.14 -11.15
C GLN A 22 19.52 -15.20 -12.35
N ILE A 23 19.34 -15.76 -13.56
CA ILE A 23 19.01 -14.97 -14.75
C ILE A 23 17.65 -14.28 -14.55
N MET A 24 16.63 -14.98 -14.04
CA MET A 24 15.33 -14.36 -13.76
C MET A 24 15.47 -13.24 -12.72
N GLU A 25 16.20 -13.47 -11.63
CA GLU A 25 16.47 -12.46 -10.61
C GLU A 25 17.13 -11.21 -11.18
N TYR A 26 18.10 -11.38 -12.08
CA TYR A 26 18.73 -10.27 -12.77
C TYR A 26 17.76 -9.56 -13.72
N VAL A 27 17.06 -10.31 -14.59
CA VAL A 27 16.08 -9.76 -15.55
C VAL A 27 15.00 -8.95 -14.84
N PHE A 28 14.51 -9.45 -13.69
CA PHE A 28 13.48 -8.74 -12.94
C PHE A 28 14.05 -7.71 -11.96
N ALA A 29 15.36 -7.55 -11.79
CA ALA A 29 15.95 -6.62 -10.81
C ALA A 29 15.71 -5.17 -11.24
N ASP A 30 15.79 -4.92 -12.55
CA ASP A 30 15.56 -3.61 -13.15
C ASP A 30 14.13 -3.08 -12.93
N PHE A 31 13.19 -3.93 -12.51
CA PHE A 31 11.81 -3.54 -12.24
C PHE A 31 11.52 -3.27 -10.76
N ASP A 32 12.51 -3.32 -9.85
CA ASP A 32 12.29 -2.89 -8.46
C ASP A 32 11.92 -1.39 -8.39
N ASP A 33 12.40 -0.57 -9.34
CA ASP A 33 11.97 0.82 -9.49
C ASP A 33 10.51 0.95 -9.97
N GLU A 34 9.96 -0.05 -10.68
CA GLU A 34 8.54 -0.08 -11.08
C GLU A 34 7.58 -0.38 -9.90
N ARG A 35 8.12 -0.67 -8.70
CA ARG A 35 7.29 -0.64 -7.49
C ARG A 35 6.71 0.74 -7.24
N ARG A 36 7.37 1.79 -7.73
CA ARG A 36 6.88 3.17 -7.67
C ARG A 36 5.95 3.41 -8.85
N LEU A 37 4.71 3.76 -8.54
CA LEU A 37 3.78 4.23 -9.55
C LEU A 37 4.34 5.48 -10.23
N ASN A 38 4.35 5.47 -11.56
CA ASN A 38 4.74 6.64 -12.34
C ASN A 38 3.81 7.82 -12.02
N ARG A 39 4.40 9.00 -11.93
CA ARG A 39 3.68 10.24 -11.64
C ARG A 39 3.69 11.17 -12.84
N TYR A 40 2.52 11.62 -13.27
CA TYR A 40 2.38 12.77 -14.16
C TYR A 40 2.47 14.07 -13.33
N ASN A 41 3.34 15.00 -13.75
CA ASN A 41 3.56 16.29 -13.10
C ASN A 41 3.84 16.22 -11.58
N SER A 42 4.67 15.25 -11.16
CA SER A 42 5.12 14.96 -9.78
C SER A 42 4.05 14.72 -8.69
N ARG A 43 2.78 15.04 -8.93
CA ARG A 43 1.69 14.99 -7.93
C ARG A 43 0.60 13.98 -8.25
N CYS A 44 0.42 13.64 -9.52
CA CYS A 44 -0.67 12.80 -10.00
C CYS A 44 -0.13 11.44 -10.43
N ILE A 45 -0.81 10.34 -10.11
CA ILE A 45 -0.45 9.02 -10.64
C ILE A 45 -0.86 8.93 -12.12
N ASP A 46 -0.03 8.27 -12.93
CA ASP A 46 -0.41 7.85 -14.27
C ASP A 46 -1.44 6.71 -14.19
N GLU A 47 -2.70 7.01 -14.53
CA GLU A 47 -3.80 6.05 -14.50
C GLU A 47 -3.69 4.99 -15.61
N ASN A 48 -2.84 5.23 -16.61
CA ASN A 48 -2.51 4.26 -17.67
C ASN A 48 -1.37 3.32 -17.27
N HIS A 49 -0.88 3.39 -16.03
CA HIS A 49 0.14 2.47 -15.54
C HIS A 49 -0.29 1.02 -15.76
N SER A 50 0.59 0.27 -16.42
CA SER A 50 0.40 -1.16 -16.66
C SER A 50 1.66 -1.91 -16.24
N ALA A 51 1.46 -3.06 -15.58
CA ALA A 51 2.53 -4.02 -15.30
C ALA A 51 3.02 -4.76 -16.56
N SER A 52 2.54 -4.42 -17.76
CA SER A 52 2.91 -5.09 -19.01
C SER A 52 4.43 -5.17 -19.22
N ARG A 53 5.17 -4.12 -18.84
CA ARG A 53 6.63 -4.05 -19.02
C ARG A 53 7.35 -5.03 -18.10
N SER A 54 7.06 -5.01 -16.81
CA SER A 54 7.60 -5.96 -15.82
C SER A 54 7.17 -7.40 -16.08
N LEU A 55 6.02 -7.63 -16.72
CA LEU A 55 5.56 -8.98 -17.09
C LEU A 55 6.03 -9.45 -18.47
N GLN A 56 6.59 -8.56 -19.29
CA GLN A 56 7.01 -8.88 -20.66
C GLN A 56 7.99 -10.06 -20.77
N PRO A 57 8.97 -10.26 -19.85
CA PRO A 57 9.87 -11.40 -19.91
C PRO A 57 9.15 -12.76 -19.87
N LEU A 58 7.96 -12.83 -19.26
CA LEU A 58 7.17 -14.05 -19.18
C LEU A 58 6.59 -14.50 -20.53
N LEU A 59 6.55 -13.60 -21.52
CA LEU A 59 5.97 -13.87 -22.85
C LEU A 59 6.97 -14.53 -23.81
N VAL A 60 8.26 -14.60 -23.45
CA VAL A 60 9.31 -15.13 -24.34
C VAL A 60 9.11 -16.62 -24.63
N CYS A 61 8.88 -17.43 -23.60
CA CYS A 61 8.62 -18.86 -23.75
C CYS A 61 7.95 -19.47 -22.50
N LYS A 62 7.41 -20.69 -22.65
CA LYS A 62 6.76 -21.42 -21.54
C LYS A 62 7.69 -21.62 -20.33
N GLN A 63 8.98 -21.89 -20.56
CA GLN A 63 9.93 -22.11 -19.46
C GLN A 63 10.13 -20.84 -18.63
N MET A 64 10.34 -19.69 -19.28
CA MET A 64 10.45 -18.40 -18.59
C MET A 64 9.16 -18.04 -17.84
N TYR A 65 8.00 -18.35 -18.42
CA TYR A 65 6.74 -18.19 -17.70
C TYR A 65 6.70 -19.04 -16.41
N HIS A 66 7.05 -20.32 -16.49
CA HIS A 66 6.98 -21.22 -15.34
C HIS A 66 8.00 -20.87 -14.26
N ASP A 67 9.23 -20.54 -14.64
CA ASP A 67 10.33 -20.22 -13.72
C ASP A 67 10.16 -18.81 -13.11
N GLY A 68 9.70 -17.84 -13.91
CA GLY A 68 9.71 -16.41 -13.54
C GLY A 68 8.40 -15.85 -12.99
N ARG A 69 7.24 -16.48 -13.20
CA ARG A 69 5.92 -15.84 -12.92
C ARG A 69 5.75 -15.33 -11.49
N LEU A 70 6.21 -16.08 -10.48
CA LEU A 70 6.03 -15.68 -9.08
C LEU A 70 6.94 -14.49 -8.74
N LEU A 71 8.18 -14.52 -9.25
CA LEU A 71 9.12 -13.42 -9.08
C LEU A 71 8.60 -12.14 -9.77
N ALA A 72 8.07 -12.28 -10.98
CA ALA A 72 7.47 -11.16 -11.71
C ALA A 72 6.29 -10.55 -10.94
N PHE A 73 5.40 -11.38 -10.37
CA PHE A 73 4.27 -10.90 -9.56
C PHE A 73 4.73 -10.19 -8.28
N ASN A 74 5.88 -10.59 -7.71
CA ASN A 74 6.43 -9.97 -6.51
C ASN A 74 7.08 -8.60 -6.77
N ARG A 75 7.62 -8.41 -7.97
CA ARG A 75 8.30 -7.17 -8.35
C ARG A 75 7.42 -6.18 -9.12
N SER A 76 6.27 -6.63 -9.62
CA SER A 76 5.31 -5.75 -10.30
C SER A 76 4.37 -5.04 -9.32
N THR A 77 4.03 -3.77 -9.60
CA THR A 77 2.89 -3.08 -8.98
C THR A 77 1.67 -3.16 -9.88
N PHE A 78 0.59 -3.76 -9.35
CA PHE A 78 -0.69 -3.86 -10.05
C PHE A 78 -1.61 -2.69 -9.67
N LEU A 79 -1.93 -1.84 -10.63
CA LEU A 79 -2.85 -0.72 -10.46
C LEU A 79 -4.29 -1.13 -10.80
N VAL A 80 -5.22 -0.86 -9.87
CA VAL A 80 -6.67 -0.99 -10.08
C VAL A 80 -7.26 0.41 -10.18
N SER A 81 -7.38 0.92 -11.40
CA SER A 81 -7.86 2.28 -11.69
C SER A 81 -9.39 2.40 -11.74
N ASN A 82 -10.12 1.32 -12.03
CA ASN A 82 -11.58 1.36 -12.10
C ASN A 82 -12.22 1.22 -10.70
N LEU A 83 -12.92 2.27 -10.28
CA LEU A 83 -13.62 2.40 -8.99
C LEU A 83 -14.77 1.41 -8.76
N PHE A 84 -15.26 0.77 -9.83
CA PHE A 84 -16.36 -0.20 -9.74
C PHE A 84 -15.85 -1.63 -9.60
N PHE A 85 -14.53 -1.85 -9.71
CA PHE A 85 -13.97 -3.18 -9.53
C PHE A 85 -13.81 -3.56 -8.07
N HIS A 86 -13.92 -4.85 -7.82
CA HIS A 86 -13.60 -5.47 -6.55
C HIS A 86 -12.35 -6.29 -6.72
N VAL A 87 -11.30 -5.92 -5.98
CA VAL A 87 -10.00 -6.60 -6.03
C VAL A 87 -10.14 -8.11 -5.77
N PRO A 88 -10.95 -8.59 -4.80
CA PRO A 88 -11.16 -10.02 -4.60
C PRO A 88 -11.65 -10.77 -5.85
N ASP A 89 -12.63 -10.21 -6.56
CA ASP A 89 -13.20 -10.85 -7.75
C ASP A 89 -12.14 -11.04 -8.84
N ARG A 90 -11.22 -10.08 -8.99
CA ARG A 90 -10.13 -10.16 -9.97
C ARG A 90 -9.02 -11.13 -9.56
N LEU A 91 -8.79 -11.30 -8.27
CA LEU A 91 -7.79 -12.23 -7.76
C LEU A 91 -8.31 -13.68 -7.74
N SER A 92 -9.63 -13.90 -7.79
CA SER A 92 -10.24 -15.23 -7.76
C SER A 92 -9.82 -16.17 -8.91
N ILE A 93 -9.35 -15.61 -10.02
CA ILE A 93 -8.85 -16.38 -11.17
C ILE A 93 -7.43 -16.93 -10.96
N LEU A 94 -6.70 -16.39 -9.98
CA LEU A 94 -5.33 -16.77 -9.69
C LEU A 94 -5.32 -17.92 -8.67
N CYS A 95 -4.35 -18.82 -8.81
CA CYS A 95 -4.16 -19.82 -7.77
C CYS A 95 -3.55 -19.17 -6.51
N GLU A 96 -3.63 -19.88 -5.38
CA GLU A 96 -3.18 -19.35 -4.10
C GLU A 96 -1.70 -18.91 -4.11
N LYS A 97 -0.82 -19.73 -4.71
CA LYS A 97 0.62 -19.41 -4.85
C LYS A 97 0.87 -18.13 -5.67
N GLN A 98 0.05 -17.88 -6.69
CA GLN A 98 0.14 -16.65 -7.48
C GLN A 98 -0.35 -15.46 -6.67
N THR A 99 -1.44 -15.62 -5.93
CA THR A 99 -1.99 -14.57 -5.05
C THR A 99 -0.98 -14.19 -3.96
N GLN A 100 -0.35 -15.18 -3.33
CA GLN A 100 0.72 -14.98 -2.34
C GLN A 100 1.95 -14.29 -2.91
N ALA A 101 2.26 -14.51 -4.19
CA ALA A 101 3.41 -13.90 -4.84
C ALA A 101 3.19 -12.41 -5.17
N ILE A 102 1.95 -11.90 -5.18
CA ILE A 102 1.68 -10.49 -5.45
C ILE A 102 2.32 -9.64 -4.35
N GLY A 103 3.34 -8.86 -4.74
CA GLY A 103 4.09 -8.03 -3.80
C GLY A 103 3.50 -6.64 -3.61
N SER A 104 2.84 -6.08 -4.64
CA SER A 104 2.38 -4.69 -4.62
C SER A 104 1.05 -4.51 -5.33
N ILE A 105 0.08 -3.91 -4.62
CA ILE A 105 -1.22 -3.51 -5.18
C ILE A 105 -1.42 -2.02 -4.92
N ALA A 106 -1.85 -1.32 -5.96
CA ALA A 106 -2.33 0.05 -5.86
C ALA A 106 -3.77 0.14 -6.36
N PHE A 107 -4.62 0.94 -5.73
CA PHE A 107 -5.97 1.14 -6.23
C PHE A 107 -6.46 2.57 -6.02
N LEU A 108 -7.27 3.05 -6.97
CA LEU A 108 -7.99 4.32 -6.81
C LEU A 108 -9.13 4.11 -5.82
N ALA A 109 -9.21 4.98 -4.82
CA ALA A 109 -10.15 4.92 -3.73
C ALA A 109 -11.01 6.18 -3.65
N ASP A 110 -12.29 5.96 -3.39
CA ASP A 110 -13.25 6.97 -3.00
C ASP A 110 -13.92 6.59 -1.68
N ALA A 111 -14.91 7.37 -1.26
CA ALA A 111 -15.69 7.12 -0.05
C ALA A 111 -16.24 5.67 0.05
N ARG A 112 -16.60 5.02 -1.07
CA ARG A 112 -17.13 3.64 -1.05
C ARG A 112 -16.06 2.64 -0.66
N HIS A 113 -14.82 2.86 -1.10
CA HIS A 113 -13.69 2.01 -0.75
C HIS A 113 -13.31 2.15 0.72
N PHE A 114 -13.27 3.40 1.24
CA PHE A 114 -13.01 3.65 2.66
C PHE A 114 -14.03 2.97 3.58
N ARG A 115 -15.32 3.02 3.25
CA ARG A 115 -16.37 2.29 4.00
C ARG A 115 -16.18 0.77 4.03
N LYS A 116 -15.50 0.21 3.03
CA LYS A 116 -15.23 -1.22 2.93
C LYS A 116 -13.96 -1.64 3.68
N LEU A 117 -13.07 -0.71 4.04
CA LEU A 117 -11.82 -1.01 4.75
C LEU A 117 -12.06 -1.76 6.06
N VAL A 118 -13.10 -1.40 6.82
CA VAL A 118 -13.47 -2.09 8.07
C VAL A 118 -13.76 -3.57 7.85
N ARG A 119 -14.24 -3.95 6.66
CA ARG A 119 -14.62 -5.33 6.34
C ARG A 119 -13.43 -6.21 5.99
N TRP A 120 -12.23 -5.65 5.87
CA TRP A 120 -11.02 -6.41 5.57
C TRP A 120 -10.61 -7.33 6.73
N GLY A 121 -11.00 -7.01 7.96
CA GLY A 121 -10.56 -7.76 9.13
C GLY A 121 -9.05 -7.69 9.28
N ALA A 122 -8.38 -8.84 9.34
CA ALA A 122 -6.94 -8.93 9.53
C ALA A 122 -6.11 -8.90 8.24
N HIS A 123 -6.72 -9.05 7.06
CA HIS A 123 -5.98 -9.21 5.81
C HIS A 123 -6.47 -8.21 4.75
N PRO A 124 -5.59 -7.70 3.88
CA PRO A 124 -6.01 -6.76 2.84
C PRO A 124 -7.11 -7.37 1.97
N PHE A 125 -8.17 -6.60 1.73
CA PHE A 125 -9.36 -7.03 1.00
C PHE A 125 -10.10 -8.25 1.58
N GLY A 126 -9.78 -8.68 2.81
CA GLY A 126 -10.33 -9.91 3.41
C GLY A 126 -9.72 -11.20 2.85
N LEU A 127 -8.55 -11.13 2.21
CA LEU A 127 -7.90 -12.28 1.56
C LEU A 127 -6.64 -12.70 2.32
N SER A 128 -6.72 -13.80 3.06
CA SER A 128 -5.57 -14.35 3.81
C SER A 128 -4.36 -14.75 2.96
N PRO A 129 -4.48 -15.17 1.67
CA PRO A 129 -3.31 -15.49 0.87
C PRO A 129 -2.48 -14.26 0.48
N LEU A 130 -2.99 -13.04 0.60
CA LEU A 130 -2.22 -11.85 0.24
C LEU A 130 -1.14 -11.55 1.28
N ASN A 131 0.10 -11.38 0.80
CA ASN A 131 1.23 -10.92 1.59
C ASN A 131 1.95 -9.79 0.86
N LEU A 132 1.43 -8.57 1.06
CA LEU A 132 1.86 -7.39 0.32
C LEU A 132 3.10 -6.79 0.96
N THR A 133 4.12 -6.53 0.13
CA THR A 133 5.20 -5.62 0.49
C THR A 133 4.69 -4.19 0.54
N THR A 134 3.85 -3.79 -0.42
CA THR A 134 3.26 -2.45 -0.46
C THR A 134 1.79 -2.51 -0.86
N LEU A 135 0.94 -1.83 -0.11
CA LEU A 135 -0.44 -1.53 -0.48
C LEU A 135 -0.58 -0.02 -0.63
N THR A 136 -1.01 0.45 -1.79
CA THR A 136 -1.16 1.89 -2.06
C THR A 136 -2.63 2.26 -2.27
N ILE A 137 -3.14 3.16 -1.44
CA ILE A 137 -4.47 3.76 -1.54
C ILE A 137 -4.32 5.14 -2.18
N ILE A 138 -4.76 5.26 -3.42
CA ILE A 138 -4.66 6.49 -4.18
C ILE A 138 -6.01 7.18 -4.14
N LEU A 139 -6.10 8.43 -3.68
CA LEU A 139 -7.37 9.13 -3.70
C LEU A 139 -7.81 9.40 -5.13
N HIS A 140 -9.06 9.08 -5.44
CA HIS A 140 -9.63 9.32 -6.75
C HIS A 140 -9.75 10.83 -7.03
N ARG A 141 -9.24 11.26 -8.18
CA ARG A 141 -9.31 12.66 -8.60
C ARG A 141 -10.70 12.97 -9.15
N SER A 142 -11.47 13.78 -8.44
CA SER A 142 -12.79 14.19 -8.89
C SER A 142 -13.11 15.63 -8.47
N SER A 143 -14.20 16.18 -8.99
CA SER A 143 -14.73 17.47 -8.54
C SER A 143 -15.29 17.43 -7.12
N PHE A 144 -15.60 16.24 -6.60
CA PHE A 144 -16.12 16.03 -5.25
C PHE A 144 -15.02 16.08 -4.19
N TRP A 145 -15.39 16.57 -3.01
CA TRP A 145 -14.52 16.60 -1.84
C TRP A 145 -14.51 15.25 -1.13
N HIS A 146 -13.32 14.77 -0.79
CA HIS A 146 -13.12 13.63 0.10
C HIS A 146 -13.21 14.09 1.56
N TYR A 147 -14.16 13.52 2.30
CA TYR A 147 -14.35 13.73 3.74
C TYR A 147 -13.67 12.59 4.51
N LEU A 148 -12.34 12.58 4.49
CA LEU A 148 -11.56 11.45 5.01
C LEU A 148 -11.66 11.30 6.54
N PHE A 149 -12.02 12.37 7.25
CA PHE A 149 -12.27 12.35 8.70
C PHE A 149 -13.39 11.38 9.10
N ASP A 150 -14.37 11.16 8.23
CA ASP A 150 -15.49 10.25 8.49
C ASP A 150 -15.03 8.78 8.62
N TYR A 151 -13.81 8.46 8.16
CA TYR A 151 -13.28 7.10 8.12
C TYR A 151 -12.06 6.89 9.05
N THR A 152 -11.65 7.91 9.79
CA THR A 152 -10.42 7.83 10.60
C THR A 152 -10.51 6.77 11.71
N SER A 153 -11.63 6.68 12.42
CA SER A 153 -11.84 5.67 13.48
C SER A 153 -11.82 4.25 12.92
N ASP A 154 -12.49 4.06 11.79
CA ASP A 154 -12.58 2.80 11.07
C ASP A 154 -11.20 2.34 10.56
N LEU A 155 -10.41 3.29 10.05
CA LEU A 155 -9.04 3.03 9.63
C LEU A 155 -8.13 2.68 10.81
N VAL A 156 -8.23 3.38 11.95
CA VAL A 156 -7.47 3.02 13.16
C VAL A 156 -7.82 1.60 13.64
N LYS A 157 -9.11 1.26 13.64
CA LYS A 157 -9.56 -0.09 13.99
C LYS A 157 -9.01 -1.15 13.03
N LEU A 158 -8.98 -0.86 11.73
CA LEU A 158 -8.35 -1.73 10.73
C LEU A 158 -6.85 -1.88 11.02
N LEU A 159 -6.12 -0.79 11.17
CA LEU A 159 -4.66 -0.78 11.32
C LEU A 159 -4.18 -1.60 12.52
N ARG A 160 -4.95 -1.62 13.62
CA ARG A 160 -4.63 -2.46 14.80
C ARG A 160 -4.65 -3.96 14.51
N ASN A 161 -5.45 -4.40 13.55
CA ASN A 161 -5.64 -5.82 13.21
C ASN A 161 -5.00 -6.21 11.88
N LEU A 162 -4.66 -5.23 11.03
CA LEU A 162 -4.14 -5.48 9.70
C LEU A 162 -2.77 -6.13 9.77
N THR A 163 -2.66 -7.28 9.10
CA THR A 163 -1.46 -8.09 8.93
C THR A 163 -1.20 -8.33 7.46
N SER A 164 -0.05 -8.94 7.15
CA SER A 164 0.34 -9.30 5.78
C SER A 164 0.46 -8.10 4.83
N VAL A 165 0.75 -6.92 5.38
CA VAL A 165 1.10 -5.69 4.65
C VAL A 165 2.32 -5.08 5.31
N LYS A 166 3.46 -4.98 4.61
CA LYS A 166 4.68 -4.35 5.16
C LYS A 166 4.62 -2.83 5.12
N ARG A 167 4.01 -2.26 4.07
CA ARG A 167 3.87 -0.82 3.87
C ARG A 167 2.48 -0.47 3.36
N LEU A 168 1.82 0.47 4.00
CA LEU A 168 0.55 1.06 3.55
C LEU A 168 0.78 2.53 3.18
N VAL A 169 0.56 2.88 1.93
CA VAL A 169 0.84 4.21 1.38
C VAL A 169 -0.46 4.88 0.97
N PHE A 170 -0.63 6.14 1.34
CA PHE A 170 -1.75 6.97 0.88
C PHE A 170 -1.23 8.08 -0.02
N ILE A 171 -1.87 8.31 -1.16
CA ILE A 171 -1.47 9.35 -2.14
C ILE A 171 -2.65 10.27 -2.42
N ARG A 172 -2.47 11.59 -2.26
CA ARG A 172 -3.54 12.57 -2.53
C ARG A 172 -3.96 12.61 -3.99
N ASN A 173 -3.02 12.43 -4.93
CA ASN A 173 -3.29 12.33 -6.38
C ASN A 173 -4.09 13.52 -6.94
N GLY A 174 -3.82 14.73 -6.44
CA GLY A 174 -4.55 15.94 -6.81
C GLY A 174 -6.03 15.95 -6.39
N ALA A 175 -6.47 15.02 -5.54
CA ALA A 175 -7.83 14.98 -5.05
C ALA A 175 -8.13 16.16 -4.10
N ARG A 176 -9.39 16.61 -4.11
CA ARG A 176 -9.90 17.62 -3.20
C ARG A 176 -10.17 16.98 -1.84
N VAL A 177 -9.36 17.29 -0.83
CA VAL A 177 -9.51 16.76 0.53
C VAL A 177 -9.95 17.88 1.46
N LYS A 178 -11.08 17.67 2.15
CA LYS A 178 -11.61 18.63 3.10
C LYS A 178 -10.65 18.79 4.27
N GLY A 179 -10.30 20.03 4.62
CA GLY A 179 -9.38 20.34 5.73
C GLY A 179 -7.89 20.21 5.41
N SER A 180 -7.52 19.72 4.22
CA SER A 180 -6.17 19.30 3.80
C SER A 180 -5.84 17.83 4.07
N PHE A 181 -4.94 17.29 3.24
CA PHE A 181 -4.47 15.91 3.35
C PHE A 181 -3.49 15.73 4.53
N LYS A 182 -2.66 16.75 4.82
CA LYS A 182 -1.74 16.77 5.96
C LYS A 182 -2.50 16.79 7.30
N THR A 183 -3.55 17.60 7.41
CA THR A 183 -4.42 17.64 8.60
C THR A 183 -5.11 16.29 8.85
N TRP A 184 -5.56 15.62 7.79
CA TRP A 184 -6.11 14.26 7.92
C TRP A 184 -5.06 13.25 8.41
N TYR A 185 -3.85 13.30 7.87
CA TYR A 185 -2.72 12.50 8.33
C TYR A 185 -2.41 12.73 9.82
N ASN A 186 -2.26 13.98 10.25
CA ASN A 186 -1.97 14.32 11.65
C ASN A 186 -3.08 13.82 12.58
N ARG A 187 -4.34 13.95 12.16
CA ARG A 187 -5.47 13.43 12.93
C ARG A 187 -5.52 11.90 12.99
N LEU A 188 -5.13 11.21 11.92
CA LEU A 188 -5.00 9.76 11.91
C LEU A 188 -3.92 9.30 12.91
N VAL A 189 -2.74 9.92 12.87
CA VAL A 189 -1.63 9.61 13.81
C VAL A 189 -2.03 9.91 15.25
N GLY A 190 -2.65 11.06 15.52
CA GLY A 190 -3.13 11.40 16.85
C GLY A 190 -4.16 10.40 17.38
N LEU A 191 -5.07 9.92 16.52
CA LEU A 191 -6.04 8.90 16.92
C LEU A 191 -5.40 7.52 17.12
N LEU A 192 -4.39 7.15 16.32
CA LEU A 192 -3.61 5.93 16.53
C LEU A 192 -2.97 5.91 17.91
N LEU A 193 -2.28 7.00 18.28
CA LEU A 193 -1.64 7.14 19.60
C LEU A 193 -2.64 7.08 20.75
N LYS A 194 -3.75 7.82 20.62
CA LYS A 194 -4.81 7.86 21.64
C LYS A 194 -5.47 6.49 21.86
N VAL A 195 -5.84 5.81 20.78
CA VAL A 195 -6.49 4.49 20.86
C VAL A 195 -5.50 3.45 21.38
N ASP A 196 -4.23 3.53 21.00
CA ASP A 196 -3.21 2.60 21.50
C ASP A 196 -3.03 2.70 23.02
N HIS A 197 -2.91 3.92 23.56
CA HIS A 197 -2.82 4.13 25.01
C HIS A 197 -4.08 3.61 25.74
N TYR A 198 -5.27 3.98 25.26
CA TYR A 198 -6.55 3.52 25.82
C TYR A 198 -6.64 2.00 25.88
N GLU A 199 -6.34 1.32 24.76
CA GLU A 199 -6.46 -0.13 24.65
C GLU A 199 -5.44 -0.88 25.52
N ARG A 200 -4.30 -0.25 25.86
CA ARG A 200 -3.25 -0.81 26.71
C ARG A 200 -3.50 -0.62 28.20
N TYR A 201 -3.94 0.57 28.62
CA TYR A 201 -3.93 0.96 30.03
C TYR A 201 -5.30 1.32 30.61
N GLU A 202 -6.24 1.79 29.81
CA GLU A 202 -7.58 2.17 30.29
C GLU A 202 -8.59 1.01 30.22
N ARG A 203 -8.30 -0.02 29.43
CA ARG A 203 -9.12 -1.24 29.39
C ARG A 203 -8.83 -2.16 30.57
N ALA A 204 -9.89 -2.78 31.10
CA ALA A 204 -9.78 -3.79 32.16
C ALA A 204 -8.88 -4.98 31.78
N ILE A 205 -8.91 -5.38 30.51
CA ILE A 205 -7.99 -6.36 29.92
C ILE A 205 -7.27 -5.65 28.78
N PRO A 206 -5.93 -5.50 28.85
CA PRO A 206 -5.15 -4.92 27.78
C PRO A 206 -5.37 -5.65 26.46
N ASN A 207 -5.57 -4.88 25.41
CA ASN A 207 -5.73 -5.38 24.05
C ASN A 207 -4.63 -4.75 23.21
N LEU A 208 -3.58 -5.50 22.92
CA LEU A 208 -2.46 -4.99 22.13
C LEU A 208 -2.78 -5.04 20.65
N GLU A 209 -2.28 -4.07 19.88
CA GLU A 209 -2.30 -4.14 18.42
C GLU A 209 -1.53 -5.36 17.92
N THR A 210 -1.94 -5.92 16.79
CA THR A 210 -1.18 -6.97 16.12
C THR A 210 0.05 -6.41 15.40
N THR A 211 -0.08 -5.19 14.88
CA THR A 211 0.96 -4.50 14.10
C THR A 211 1.08 -3.07 14.61
N TRP A 212 2.30 -2.67 15.00
CA TRP A 212 2.62 -1.26 15.23
C TRP A 212 2.96 -0.60 13.89
N TRP A 213 2.56 0.65 13.69
CA TRP A 213 2.82 1.36 12.44
C TRP A 213 3.74 2.54 12.71
N ALA A 214 4.92 2.56 12.10
CA ALA A 214 5.74 3.75 12.01
C ALA A 214 5.23 4.61 10.85
N TRP A 215 5.19 5.93 11.00
CA TRP A 215 4.62 6.83 10.00
C TRP A 215 5.63 7.84 9.47
N SER A 216 5.41 8.30 8.24
CA SER A 216 6.12 9.42 7.65
C SER A 216 5.25 10.13 6.63
N TYR A 217 5.41 11.45 6.53
CA TYR A 217 4.72 12.29 5.56
C TYR A 217 5.71 12.82 4.53
N ASP A 218 5.37 12.70 3.25
CA ASP A 218 6.10 13.27 2.12
C ASP A 218 5.29 14.41 1.52
N GLU A 219 5.72 15.63 1.82
CA GLU A 219 5.06 16.86 1.37
C GLU A 219 5.19 17.06 -0.15
N ALA A 220 6.36 16.74 -0.72
CA ALA A 220 6.59 16.88 -2.15
C ALA A 220 5.76 15.87 -2.96
N GLY A 221 5.66 14.64 -2.45
CA GLY A 221 4.87 13.57 -3.04
C GLY A 221 3.38 13.61 -2.71
N GLU A 222 2.92 14.56 -1.87
CA GLU A 222 1.55 14.60 -1.33
C GLU A 222 1.07 13.21 -0.87
N SER A 223 1.92 12.52 -0.11
CA SER A 223 1.69 11.14 0.31
C SER A 223 2.17 10.90 1.73
N PHE A 224 1.65 9.88 2.38
CA PHE A 224 2.21 9.38 3.63
C PHE A 224 2.28 7.87 3.64
N CYS A 225 3.23 7.35 4.42
CA CYS A 225 3.53 5.93 4.52
C CYS A 225 3.35 5.47 5.96
N LEU A 226 2.73 4.30 6.13
CA LEU A 226 2.70 3.54 7.37
C LEU A 226 3.53 2.27 7.13
N GLU A 227 4.62 2.11 7.87
CA GLU A 227 5.47 0.92 7.84
C GLU A 227 5.17 0.00 9.01
N ALA A 228 4.89 -1.26 8.70
CA ALA A 228 4.60 -2.27 9.71
C ALA A 228 5.85 -2.57 10.55
N ARG A 229 5.65 -2.60 11.85
CA ARG A 229 6.63 -2.97 12.88
C ARG A 229 6.00 -4.00 13.81
N PRO A 230 6.81 -4.81 14.51
CA PRO A 230 6.29 -5.68 15.56
C PRO A 230 5.49 -4.86 16.59
N SER A 231 4.41 -5.45 17.10
CA SER A 231 3.65 -4.87 18.20
C SER A 231 4.55 -4.54 19.39
N LYS A 232 4.30 -3.40 20.05
CA LYS A 232 5.10 -3.00 21.21
C LYS A 232 4.72 -3.88 22.42
N PRO A 233 5.69 -4.34 23.23
CA PRO A 233 5.37 -5.10 24.43
C PRO A 233 4.50 -4.28 25.38
N LEU A 234 3.79 -4.97 26.28
CA LEU A 234 3.12 -4.31 27.41
C LEU A 234 4.18 -3.99 28.46
N VAL A 235 4.31 -2.72 28.81
CA VAL A 235 5.25 -2.19 29.80
C VAL A 235 4.48 -1.35 30.83
N SER A 236 5.18 -0.71 31.77
CA SER A 236 4.54 0.28 32.64
C SER A 236 4.04 1.49 31.83
N GLU A 237 2.98 2.15 32.30
CA GLU A 237 2.44 3.32 31.61
C GLU A 237 3.48 4.45 31.51
N GLU A 238 4.29 4.67 32.55
CA GLU A 238 5.36 5.68 32.57
C GLU A 238 6.43 5.42 31.50
N GLU A 239 6.89 4.17 31.39
CA GLU A 239 7.86 3.76 30.37
C GLU A 239 7.27 3.92 28.96
N TYR A 240 6.01 3.55 28.78
CA TYR A 240 5.31 3.75 27.51
C TYR A 240 5.21 5.23 27.14
N LEU A 241 4.79 6.10 28.07
CA LEU A 241 4.65 7.52 27.82
C LEU A 241 6.01 8.16 27.46
N THR A 242 7.09 7.72 28.12
CA THR A 242 8.45 8.16 27.79
C THR A 242 8.85 7.76 26.37
N GLY A 243 8.52 6.53 25.94
CA GLY A 243 8.78 6.06 24.58
C GLY A 243 7.93 6.75 23.51
N ILE A 244 6.72 7.21 23.86
CA ILE A 244 5.79 7.87 22.93
C ILE A 244 5.99 9.39 22.86
N LEU A 245 6.57 10.01 23.88
CA LEU A 245 6.77 11.45 23.96
C LEU A 245 7.41 12.08 22.70
N PRO A 246 8.48 11.51 22.10
CA PRO A 246 9.07 12.08 20.89
C PRO A 246 8.09 12.11 19.71
N LEU A 247 7.24 11.09 19.60
CA LEU A 247 6.23 10.99 18.54
C LEU A 247 5.09 12.00 18.74
N MET A 248 4.70 12.25 19.98
CA MET A 248 3.72 13.29 20.31
C MET A 248 4.26 14.68 20.02
N GLU A 249 5.54 14.92 20.31
CA GLU A 249 6.19 16.21 20.06
C GLU A 249 6.34 16.48 18.55
N GLU A 250 6.75 15.48 17.77
CA GLU A 250 6.76 15.57 16.30
C GLU A 250 5.35 15.89 15.75
N LEU A 251 4.32 15.21 16.28
CA LEU A 251 2.94 15.47 15.89
C LEU A 251 2.49 16.89 16.27
N ARG A 252 2.86 17.38 17.47
CA ARG A 252 2.55 18.74 17.93
C ARG A 252 3.13 19.78 16.98
N VAL A 253 4.42 19.67 16.66
CA VAL A 253 5.11 20.56 15.71
C VAL A 253 4.46 20.51 14.33
N SER A 254 4.10 19.31 13.85
CA SER A 254 3.40 19.14 12.58
C SER A 254 2.04 19.86 12.56
N ILE A 255 1.25 19.75 13.63
CA ILE A 255 -0.06 20.40 13.76
C ILE A 255 0.07 21.92 13.84
N GLU A 256 1.05 22.43 14.59
CA GLU A 256 1.29 23.88 14.72
C GLU A 256 1.71 24.53 13.41
N SER A 257 2.31 23.77 12.51
CA SER A 257 2.64 24.21 11.15
C SER A 257 1.45 24.23 10.18
N GLU A 258 0.26 23.78 10.60
CA GLU A 258 -0.91 23.74 9.72
C GLU A 258 -1.50 25.13 9.50
N GLU A 259 -1.50 25.60 8.25
CA GLU A 259 -2.25 26.79 7.87
C GLU A 259 -3.76 26.51 7.95
N TRP A 260 -4.48 27.39 8.68
CA TRP A 260 -5.92 27.31 8.84
C TRP A 260 -6.63 27.35 7.48
N ASN A 261 -7.44 26.33 7.18
CA ASN A 261 -8.17 26.23 5.92
C ASN A 261 -9.69 26.37 6.15
N PRO A 262 -10.32 27.48 5.73
CA PRO A 262 -11.74 27.74 5.98
C PRO A 262 -12.65 26.68 5.37
N ASP A 263 -13.82 26.49 5.98
CA ASP A 263 -14.85 25.60 5.45
C ASP A 263 -15.50 26.17 4.18
N PRO A 264 -15.43 25.49 3.00
CA PRO A 264 -16.17 25.93 1.82
C PRO A 264 -17.70 25.87 1.98
N ARG A 265 -18.23 25.12 2.96
CA ARG A 265 -19.66 25.13 3.32
C ARG A 265 -20.09 26.39 4.09
N ALA A 266 -19.15 27.18 4.62
CA ALA A 266 -19.48 28.42 5.32
C ALA A 266 -20.12 29.48 4.40
N ARG A 267 -20.05 29.31 3.06
CA ARG A 267 -20.63 30.21 2.07
C ARG A 267 -21.94 29.72 1.43
N ASN A 268 -22.39 28.50 1.70
CA ASN A 268 -23.62 27.97 1.09
C ASN A 268 -24.86 28.13 1.99
N GLY A 269 -24.86 29.16 2.86
CA GLY A 269 -25.92 29.45 3.82
C GLY A 269 -26.26 30.94 3.93
N ALA A 270 -26.13 31.68 2.83
CA ALA A 270 -26.64 33.05 2.68
C ALA A 270 -27.44 33.17 1.39
#